data_AF-A0A653QNF1-F1
#
_entry.id   AF-A0A653QNF1-F1
#
_cell.length_a   1.000
_cell.length_b   1.000
_cell.length_c   1.000
_cell.angle_alpha   90.00
_cell.angle_beta   90.00
_cell.angle_gamma   90.00
#
_symmetry.space_group_name_H-M   'P 1'
#
loop_
_entity.id
_entity.type
_entity.pdbx_description
1 polymer ?
#
loop_
_entity_poly.entity_id
_entity_poly.type
_entity_poly.pdbx_seq_one_letter_code
_entity_poly.pdbx_strand_id
1 'polypeptide(L)'
;MPSRIPRFAWQGESAPLTPQGWTGALRYSGRVNQSAESLDTPSVGGAVERPTIALTMLDDGIEPPAYALPGDAGADLRTTEDVVLEPGARALVPTGVALALPVGFVGFVHPRSGLAVRQGLSLVNAPGTIDAGYRGEIKVPLLNTDRTEAIRLRRGDRIAQLVIQRVAQAQFVLVDELPPSDRGAAGFGSTGGFGAEAPVHGA
;
A
#
# COMPACT_ATOMS: atom_id res chain seq x y z
N MET A 1 -7.20 -9.21 55.40
CA MET A 1 -8.07 -8.03 55.18
C MET A 1 -8.01 -7.68 53.70
N PRO A 2 -9.10 -7.80 52.93
CA PRO A 2 -9.07 -7.49 51.50
C PRO A 2 -9.32 -6.00 51.26
N SER A 3 -8.45 -5.36 50.48
CA SER A 3 -8.52 -3.95 50.11
C SER A 3 -9.56 -3.71 49.01
N ARG A 4 -10.41 -2.71 49.23
CA ARG A 4 -11.51 -2.26 48.36
C ARG A 4 -10.98 -1.54 47.10
N ILE A 5 -11.48 -1.93 45.93
CA ILE A 5 -11.38 -1.16 44.67
C ILE A 5 -12.67 -0.33 44.54
N PRO A 6 -12.61 0.98 44.21
CA PRO A 6 -13.82 1.77 44.03
C PRO A 6 -14.50 1.45 42.69
N ARG A 7 -15.80 1.12 42.75
CA ARG A 7 -16.70 1.07 41.59
C ARG A 7 -17.04 2.51 41.19
N PHE A 8 -16.72 2.91 39.96
CA PHE A 8 -17.29 4.11 39.35
C PHE A 8 -18.61 3.76 38.67
N ALA A 9 -19.68 4.44 39.09
CA ALA A 9 -21.01 4.33 38.52
C ALA A 9 -21.12 5.23 37.28
N TRP A 10 -21.48 4.65 36.14
CA TRP A 10 -21.89 5.39 34.95
C TRP A 10 -23.42 5.49 34.96
N GLN A 11 -23.95 6.70 35.10
CA GLN A 11 -25.36 7.03 34.90
C GLN A 11 -25.46 7.83 33.59
N GLY A 12 -26.23 7.32 32.64
CA GLY A 12 -26.52 8.00 31.38
C GLY A 12 -27.54 7.19 30.57
N GLU A 13 -28.79 7.61 30.66
CA GLU A 13 -29.97 6.97 30.04
C GLU A 13 -29.90 6.94 28.50
N SER A 14 -30.40 5.83 27.96
CA SER A 14 -30.63 5.56 26.55
C SER A 14 -31.89 6.25 26.01
N ALA A 15 -31.81 6.87 24.83
CA ALA A 15 -32.97 7.19 24.00
C ALA A 15 -32.88 6.40 22.67
N PRO A 16 -33.95 5.71 22.23
CA PRO A 16 -33.94 4.95 20.98
C PRO A 16 -34.18 5.87 19.77
N LEU A 17 -33.31 5.79 18.75
CA LEU A 17 -33.58 6.39 17.44
C LEU A 17 -34.36 5.41 16.57
N THR A 18 -35.61 5.74 16.25
CA THR A 18 -36.45 5.03 15.27
C THR A 18 -35.95 5.27 13.84
N PRO A 19 -35.78 4.23 12.98
CA PRO A 19 -35.51 4.44 11.56
C PRO A 19 -36.78 4.87 10.83
N GLN A 20 -36.80 6.09 10.29
CA GLN A 20 -37.84 6.54 9.37
C GLN A 20 -37.35 6.38 7.92
N GLY A 21 -38.10 5.62 7.12
CA GLY A 21 -38.34 5.85 5.70
C GLY A 21 -37.16 5.71 4.73
N TRP A 22 -36.92 4.50 4.23
CA TRP A 22 -36.23 4.29 2.94
C TRP A 22 -37.19 3.60 1.97
N THR A 23 -37.95 4.39 1.20
CA THR A 23 -38.64 3.93 0.00
C THR A 23 -38.19 4.80 -1.16
N GLY A 24 -37.21 4.31 -1.92
CA GLY A 24 -36.66 4.98 -3.09
C GLY A 24 -35.92 4.00 -3.99
N ALA A 25 -36.65 3.35 -4.88
CA ALA A 25 -36.06 2.57 -5.98
C ALA A 25 -35.34 3.53 -6.95
N LEU A 26 -34.00 3.51 -6.97
CA LEU A 26 -33.24 4.21 -8.01
C LEU A 26 -33.24 3.38 -9.29
N ARG A 27 -34.03 3.83 -10.27
CA ARG A 27 -33.85 3.46 -11.68
C ARG A 27 -32.62 4.19 -12.21
N TYR A 28 -31.60 3.44 -12.62
CA TYR A 28 -30.44 3.99 -13.30
C TYR A 28 -30.80 4.22 -14.78
N SER A 29 -31.09 5.46 -15.14
CA SER A 29 -31.20 5.89 -16.54
C SER A 29 -30.54 7.25 -16.70
N GLY A 30 -29.35 7.28 -17.28
CA GLY A 30 -28.66 8.52 -17.62
C GLY A 30 -27.22 8.29 -18.03
N ARG A 31 -26.94 8.42 -19.32
CA ARG A 31 -25.59 8.44 -19.90
C ARG A 31 -24.94 9.77 -19.48
N VAL A 32 -23.76 9.68 -18.85
CA VAL A 32 -23.00 10.80 -18.28
C VAL A 32 -22.49 11.71 -19.40
N ASN A 33 -22.64 13.02 -19.23
CA ASN A 33 -21.83 14.01 -19.95
C ASN A 33 -21.60 15.22 -19.01
N GLN A 34 -20.71 15.04 -18.03
CA GLN A 34 -20.07 16.16 -17.34
C GLN A 34 -18.61 16.16 -17.80
N SER A 35 -18.18 17.27 -18.38
CA SER A 35 -16.77 17.50 -18.71
C SER A 35 -15.94 17.50 -17.42
N ALA A 36 -14.73 16.94 -17.48
CA ALA A 36 -13.82 16.84 -16.33
C ALA A 36 -13.43 18.20 -15.71
N GLU A 37 -13.82 19.32 -16.33
CA GLU A 37 -13.57 20.68 -15.89
C GLU A 37 -14.45 21.13 -14.71
N SER A 38 -15.53 20.40 -14.37
CA SER A 38 -16.43 20.78 -13.27
C SER A 38 -16.32 19.91 -12.01
N LEU A 39 -15.26 19.10 -11.90
CA LEU A 39 -14.86 18.58 -10.59
C LEU A 39 -14.13 19.70 -9.87
N ASP A 40 -14.92 20.59 -9.28
CA ASP A 40 -14.45 21.53 -8.27
C ASP A 40 -13.84 20.65 -7.17
N THR A 41 -12.52 20.51 -7.26
CA THR A 41 -11.76 19.67 -6.35
C THR A 41 -11.95 20.33 -5.00
N PRO A 42 -12.47 19.65 -3.96
CA PRO A 42 -12.43 20.23 -2.64
C PRO A 42 -10.97 20.55 -2.38
N SER A 43 -10.65 21.83 -2.32
CA SER A 43 -9.34 22.34 -1.96
C SER A 43 -9.17 22.07 -0.46
N VAL A 44 -9.01 20.80 -0.13
CA VAL A 44 -8.30 20.42 1.08
C VAL A 44 -6.87 20.88 0.82
N GLY A 45 -6.57 22.09 1.27
CA GLY A 45 -5.24 22.70 1.28
C GLY A 45 -4.28 21.95 2.18
N GLY A 46 -4.12 20.64 1.99
CA GLY A 46 -3.01 19.88 2.50
C GLY A 46 -1.89 19.98 1.49
N ALA A 47 -0.94 20.88 1.72
CA ALA A 47 0.33 20.83 1.00
C ALA A 47 0.87 19.39 1.12
N VAL A 48 1.24 18.77 -0.01
CA VAL A 48 1.89 17.44 0.02
C VAL A 48 3.12 17.57 0.89
N GLU A 49 3.16 16.80 1.97
CA GLU A 49 4.30 16.81 2.88
C GLU A 49 5.55 16.33 2.15
N ARG A 50 6.63 17.11 2.21
CA ARG A 50 7.91 16.82 1.55
C ARG A 50 9.01 16.69 2.61
N PRO A 51 9.14 15.54 3.30
CA PRO A 51 10.20 15.37 4.26
C PRO A 51 11.56 15.41 3.55
N THR A 52 12.53 16.13 4.12
CA THR A 52 13.91 16.04 3.67
C THR A 52 14.52 14.76 4.19
N ILE A 53 14.99 13.90 3.28
CA ILE A 53 15.60 12.60 3.61
C ILE A 53 17.08 12.68 3.26
N ALA A 54 17.93 12.42 4.25
CA ALA A 54 19.35 12.24 3.99
C ALA A 54 19.57 10.90 3.28
N LEU A 55 20.33 10.91 2.19
CA LEU A 55 20.70 9.71 1.43
C LEU A 55 22.20 9.69 1.16
N THR A 56 22.74 8.49 0.98
CA THR A 56 24.09 8.24 0.49
C THR A 56 23.99 7.31 -0.71
N MET A 57 24.61 7.71 -1.81
CA MET A 57 24.87 6.82 -2.92
C MET A 57 26.12 6.01 -2.59
N LEU A 58 25.96 4.69 -2.45
CA LEU A 58 27.04 3.72 -2.24
C LEU A 58 27.73 3.34 -3.56
N ASP A 59 27.13 3.77 -4.67
CA ASP A 59 27.64 3.62 -6.02
C ASP A 59 27.52 4.99 -6.72
N ASP A 60 28.65 5.56 -7.13
CA ASP A 60 28.75 6.90 -7.73
C ASP A 60 28.40 6.94 -9.22
N GLY A 61 28.23 5.78 -9.86
CA GLY A 61 27.87 5.66 -11.27
C GLY A 61 26.37 5.52 -11.54
N ILE A 62 25.51 5.66 -10.53
CA ILE A 62 24.05 5.57 -10.66
C ILE A 62 23.40 6.88 -10.19
N GLU A 63 22.39 7.33 -10.94
CA GLU A 63 21.59 8.50 -10.55
C GLU A 63 20.83 8.25 -9.24
N PRO A 64 20.74 9.24 -8.34
CA PRO A 64 19.95 9.11 -7.13
C PRO A 64 18.45 8.92 -7.43
N PRO A 65 17.67 8.37 -6.49
CA PRO A 65 16.24 8.20 -6.67
C PRO A 65 15.54 9.54 -6.96
N ALA A 66 14.66 9.53 -7.96
CA ALA A 66 13.91 10.71 -8.38
C ALA A 66 12.47 10.35 -8.76
N TYR A 67 11.57 11.31 -8.56
CA TYR A 67 10.20 11.24 -9.07
C TYR A 67 10.19 11.55 -10.56
N ALA A 68 9.49 10.76 -11.37
CA ALA A 68 9.51 10.93 -12.82
C ALA A 68 8.67 12.13 -13.28
N LEU A 69 7.50 12.33 -12.66
CA LEU A 69 6.57 13.41 -12.97
C LEU A 69 6.11 14.14 -11.69
N PRO A 70 5.67 15.41 -11.82
CA PRO A 70 5.04 16.12 -10.71
C PRO A 70 3.82 15.34 -10.18
N GLY A 71 3.83 15.05 -8.88
CA GLY A 71 2.74 14.33 -8.23
C GLY A 71 2.91 12.81 -8.16
N ASP A 72 3.96 12.24 -8.76
CA ASP A 72 4.27 10.81 -8.59
C ASP A 72 4.51 10.48 -7.11
N ALA A 73 3.95 9.36 -6.65
CA ALA A 73 4.06 8.93 -5.26
C ALA A 73 5.41 8.27 -4.94
N GLY A 74 6.05 7.64 -5.93
CA GLY A 74 7.26 6.86 -5.77
C GLY A 74 8.46 7.45 -6.49
N ALA A 75 9.62 7.50 -5.83
CA ALA A 75 10.89 7.80 -6.47
C ALA A 75 11.49 6.51 -7.06
N ASP A 76 11.87 6.52 -8.33
CA ASP A 76 12.38 5.33 -9.02
C ASP A 76 13.72 4.88 -8.40
N LEU A 77 13.84 3.58 -8.10
CA LEU A 77 15.08 2.92 -7.67
C LEU A 77 15.71 2.18 -8.84
N ARG A 78 17.03 2.30 -8.98
CA ARG A 78 17.80 1.69 -10.07
C ARG A 78 18.63 0.52 -9.56
N THR A 79 18.95 -0.46 -10.42
CA THR A 79 19.92 -1.52 -10.09
C THR A 79 21.36 -1.05 -10.32
N THR A 80 22.30 -1.47 -9.48
CA THR A 80 23.74 -1.24 -9.70
C THR A 80 24.43 -2.37 -10.47
N GLU A 81 23.71 -3.43 -10.83
CA GLU A 81 24.28 -4.56 -11.57
C GLU A 81 23.39 -5.07 -12.69
N ASP A 82 24.00 -5.77 -13.64
CA ASP A 82 23.29 -6.55 -14.65
C ASP A 82 22.71 -7.82 -14.00
N VAL A 83 21.43 -8.07 -14.24
CA VAL A 83 20.71 -9.22 -13.66
C VAL A 83 19.94 -9.95 -14.74
N VAL A 84 20.00 -11.28 -14.72
CA VAL A 84 19.12 -12.14 -15.51
C VAL A 84 18.28 -12.97 -14.54
N LEU A 85 16.96 -12.85 -14.65
CA LEU A 85 16.00 -13.66 -13.92
C LEU A 85 15.34 -14.64 -14.89
N GLU A 86 15.76 -15.89 -14.82
CA GLU A 86 15.07 -16.99 -15.52
C GLU A 86 13.59 -17.09 -15.08
N PRO A 87 12.71 -17.74 -15.86
CA PRO A 87 11.32 -17.93 -15.48
C PRO A 87 11.15 -18.48 -14.07
N GLY A 88 10.33 -17.83 -13.24
CA GLY A 88 10.11 -18.18 -11.82
C GLY A 88 11.28 -17.91 -10.88
N ALA A 89 12.43 -17.42 -11.37
CA ALA A 89 13.60 -17.14 -10.54
C ALA A 89 13.45 -15.84 -9.75
N ARG A 90 14.22 -15.73 -8.66
CA ARG A 90 14.33 -14.54 -7.82
C ARG A 90 15.79 -14.20 -7.54
N ALA A 91 16.08 -12.92 -7.38
CA ALA A 91 17.38 -12.43 -6.95
C ALA A 91 17.23 -11.23 -6.02
N LEU A 92 18.17 -11.07 -5.08
CA LEU A 92 18.27 -9.88 -4.24
C LEU A 92 19.18 -8.88 -4.94
N VAL A 93 18.58 -7.82 -5.51
CA VAL A 93 19.28 -6.90 -6.40
C VAL A 93 19.65 -5.60 -5.67
N PRO A 94 20.92 -5.17 -5.67
CA PRO A 94 21.39 -3.94 -5.05
C PRO A 94 20.89 -2.68 -5.78
N THR A 95 20.76 -1.58 -5.06
CA THR A 95 20.34 -0.28 -5.63
C THR A 95 21.38 0.83 -5.51
N GLY A 96 22.41 0.62 -4.70
CA GLY A 96 23.38 1.66 -4.36
C GLY A 96 22.82 2.76 -3.46
N VAL A 97 21.60 2.63 -2.92
CA VAL A 97 20.96 3.67 -2.10
C VAL A 97 20.94 3.25 -0.64
N ALA A 98 21.53 4.06 0.23
CA ALA A 98 21.27 4.05 1.67
C ALA A 98 20.60 5.38 2.07
N LEU A 99 19.66 5.35 3.02
CA LEU A 99 18.96 6.56 3.45
C LEU A 99 18.65 6.57 4.95
N ALA A 100 18.28 7.73 5.45
CA ALA A 100 17.85 7.92 6.83
C ALA A 100 16.46 8.56 6.86
N LEU A 101 15.42 7.75 7.08
CA LEU A 101 14.07 8.29 7.26
C LEU A 101 13.93 8.92 8.65
N PRO A 102 13.17 10.02 8.79
CA PRO A 102 12.77 10.53 10.09
C PRO A 102 11.89 9.51 10.83
N VAL A 103 11.94 9.52 12.16
CA VAL A 103 11.01 8.75 13.00
C VAL A 103 9.57 9.17 12.69
N GLY A 104 8.66 8.20 12.62
CA GLY A 104 7.26 8.41 12.21
C GLY A 104 7.03 8.27 10.70
N PHE A 105 8.07 7.95 9.93
CA PHE A 105 7.98 7.61 8.52
C PHE A 105 8.47 6.20 8.23
N VAL A 106 7.96 5.64 7.14
CA VAL A 106 8.35 4.35 6.57
C VAL A 106 8.56 4.53 5.07
N GLY A 107 9.52 3.80 4.51
CA GLY A 107 9.70 3.69 3.06
C GLY A 107 9.11 2.38 2.56
N PHE A 108 8.21 2.43 1.60
CA PHE A 108 7.67 1.26 0.92
C PHE A 108 8.28 1.10 -0.46
N VAL A 109 8.88 -0.05 -0.73
CA VAL A 109 9.40 -0.40 -2.05
C VAL A 109 8.31 -1.15 -2.82
N HIS A 110 7.80 -0.51 -3.88
CA HIS A 110 6.74 -1.04 -4.73
C HIS A 110 7.29 -1.53 -6.09
N PRO A 111 6.65 -2.55 -6.70
CA PRO A 111 6.85 -2.85 -8.11
C PRO A 111 6.50 -1.65 -9.01
N ARG A 112 7.17 -1.54 -10.16
CA ARG A 112 6.79 -0.59 -11.21
C ARG A 112 5.77 -1.24 -12.13
N SER A 113 4.59 -0.63 -12.28
CA SER A 113 3.46 -1.21 -13.03
C SER A 113 3.83 -1.60 -14.46
N GLY A 114 4.65 -0.78 -15.14
CA GLY A 114 5.09 -1.05 -16.50
C GLY A 114 5.97 -2.30 -16.66
N LEU A 115 6.80 -2.65 -15.67
CA LEU A 115 7.60 -3.89 -15.71
C LEU A 115 6.76 -5.09 -15.27
N ALA A 116 5.86 -4.91 -14.30
CA ALA A 116 4.93 -5.94 -13.87
C ALA A 116 4.05 -6.44 -15.02
N VAL A 117 3.41 -5.53 -15.76
CA VAL A 117 2.49 -5.90 -16.85
C VAL A 117 3.23 -6.43 -18.09
N ARG A 118 4.38 -5.84 -18.45
CA ARG A 118 5.06 -6.19 -19.72
C ARG A 118 6.01 -7.37 -19.62
N GLN A 119 6.57 -7.63 -18.45
CA GLN A 119 7.64 -8.62 -18.27
C GLN A 119 7.39 -9.56 -17.08
N GLY A 120 6.32 -9.36 -16.31
CA GLY A 120 6.10 -10.16 -15.10
C GLY A 120 7.11 -9.87 -13.98
N LEU A 121 7.73 -8.69 -13.94
CA LEU A 121 8.63 -8.34 -12.84
C LEU A 121 7.83 -7.95 -11.59
N SER A 122 8.04 -8.67 -10.50
CA SER A 122 7.47 -8.37 -9.19
C SER A 122 8.55 -8.37 -8.10
N LEU A 123 8.15 -8.09 -6.86
CA LEU A 123 9.00 -8.16 -5.67
C LEU A 123 8.43 -9.22 -4.74
N VAL A 124 9.27 -10.11 -4.23
CA VAL A 124 8.86 -11.21 -3.34
C VAL A 124 8.17 -10.69 -2.07
N ASN A 125 8.61 -9.54 -1.56
CA ASN A 125 8.12 -8.94 -0.33
C ASN A 125 7.24 -7.71 -0.57
N ALA A 126 6.65 -7.53 -1.75
CA ALA A 126 5.88 -6.32 -2.06
C ALA A 126 4.68 -6.10 -1.11
N PRO A 127 4.48 -4.86 -0.58
CA PRO A 127 5.45 -3.76 -0.55
C PRO A 127 6.59 -4.03 0.45
N GLY A 128 7.84 -3.81 0.04
CA GLY A 128 8.99 -3.98 0.92
C GLY A 128 9.09 -2.83 1.93
N THR A 129 9.26 -3.14 3.22
CA THR A 129 9.31 -2.14 4.30
C THR A 129 10.75 -1.70 4.62
N ILE A 130 11.01 -0.40 4.55
CA ILE A 130 12.26 0.25 4.95
C ILE A 130 12.01 1.04 6.24
N ASP A 131 12.62 0.57 7.34
CA ASP A 131 12.46 1.17 8.67
C ASP A 131 13.27 2.45 8.82
N ALA A 132 12.80 3.37 9.67
CA ALA A 132 13.50 4.62 9.97
C ALA A 132 14.89 4.44 10.60
N GLY A 133 15.12 3.30 11.27
CA GLY A 133 16.44 2.95 11.82
C GLY A 133 17.40 2.33 10.80
N TYR A 134 16.94 1.96 9.60
CA TYR A 134 17.78 1.28 8.62
C TYR A 134 18.80 2.23 8.00
N ARG A 135 20.06 1.79 7.87
CA ARG A 135 21.15 2.55 7.24
C ARG A 135 21.93 1.73 6.21
N GLY A 136 21.54 0.48 6.02
CA GLY A 136 22.11 -0.36 4.99
C GLY A 136 21.64 0.05 3.60
N GLU A 137 22.19 -0.63 2.61
CA GLU A 137 21.74 -0.49 1.24
C GLU A 137 20.32 -1.06 1.06
N ILE A 138 19.44 -0.29 0.43
CA ILE A 138 18.15 -0.79 -0.04
C ILE A 138 18.42 -1.83 -1.13
N LYS A 139 18.02 -3.07 -0.89
CA LYS A 139 18.06 -4.15 -1.88
C LYS A 139 16.65 -4.62 -2.21
N VAL A 140 16.45 -5.01 -3.46
CA VAL A 140 15.13 -5.35 -3.99
C VAL A 140 15.10 -6.85 -4.31
N PRO A 141 14.31 -7.67 -3.59
CA PRO A 141 14.16 -9.09 -3.89
C PRO A 141 13.21 -9.27 -5.08
N LEU A 142 13.75 -9.13 -6.29
CA LEU A 142 13.00 -9.25 -7.54
C LEU A 142 12.56 -10.69 -7.78
N LEU A 143 11.41 -10.85 -8.41
CA LEU A 143 10.81 -12.10 -8.85
C LEU A 143 10.37 -11.97 -10.30
N ASN A 144 10.77 -12.93 -11.14
CA ASN A 144 10.17 -13.12 -12.44
C ASN A 144 8.93 -14.02 -12.30
N THR A 145 7.73 -13.46 -12.53
CA THR A 145 6.47 -14.21 -12.52
C THR A 145 6.10 -14.80 -13.87
N ASP A 146 6.83 -14.44 -14.94
CA ASP A 146 6.69 -15.08 -16.24
C ASP A 146 7.13 -16.55 -16.15
N ARG A 147 6.44 -17.42 -16.90
CA ARG A 147 6.65 -18.86 -16.87
C ARG A 147 7.59 -19.36 -17.96
N THR A 148 7.89 -18.52 -18.94
CA THR A 148 8.61 -18.91 -20.15
C THR A 148 9.71 -17.95 -20.54
N GLU A 149 9.57 -16.65 -20.25
CA GLU A 149 10.52 -15.62 -20.67
C GLU A 149 11.43 -15.17 -19.53
N ALA A 150 12.73 -15.04 -19.82
CA ALA A 150 13.70 -14.49 -18.88
C ALA A 150 13.67 -12.96 -18.89
N ILE A 151 13.77 -12.35 -17.71
CA ILE A 151 13.91 -10.89 -17.57
C ILE A 151 15.39 -10.54 -17.54
N ARG A 152 15.81 -9.58 -18.37
CA ARG A 152 17.18 -9.07 -18.42
C ARG A 152 17.17 -7.60 -18.04
N LEU A 153 17.80 -7.28 -16.91
CA LEU A 153 17.97 -5.95 -16.39
C LEU A 153 19.43 -5.55 -16.54
N ARG A 154 19.67 -4.31 -16.93
CA ARG A 154 20.99 -3.71 -17.00
C ARG A 154 21.21 -2.79 -15.83
N ARG A 155 22.47 -2.66 -15.42
CA ARG A 155 22.90 -1.60 -14.52
C ARG A 155 22.30 -0.26 -14.93
N GLY A 156 21.68 0.44 -13.99
CA GLY A 156 20.98 1.71 -14.22
C GLY A 156 19.49 1.59 -14.55
N ASP A 157 18.99 0.39 -14.86
CA ASP A 157 17.56 0.19 -15.08
C ASP A 157 16.76 0.47 -13.81
N ARG A 158 15.60 1.11 -13.99
CA ARG A 158 14.66 1.41 -12.91
C ARG A 158 13.83 0.17 -12.59
N ILE A 159 14.08 -0.46 -11.45
CA ILE A 159 13.54 -1.79 -11.11
C ILE A 159 12.39 -1.76 -10.10
N ALA A 160 12.31 -0.71 -9.28
CA ALA A 160 11.29 -0.53 -8.25
C ALA A 160 11.04 0.96 -8.01
N GLN A 161 10.10 1.31 -7.14
CA GLN A 161 9.87 2.69 -6.72
C GLN A 161 9.70 2.76 -5.19
N LEU A 162 10.30 3.79 -4.58
CA LEU A 162 10.25 4.05 -3.15
C LEU A 162 9.16 5.10 -2.83
N VAL A 163 8.16 4.70 -2.07
CA VAL A 163 7.08 5.57 -1.57
C VAL A 163 7.33 5.87 -0.10
N ILE A 164 7.31 7.14 0.28
CA ILE A 164 7.50 7.56 1.68
C ILE A 164 6.14 7.88 2.30
N GLN A 165 5.85 7.30 3.45
CA GLN A 165 4.57 7.49 4.14
C GLN A 165 4.77 7.72 5.64
N ARG A 166 3.83 8.46 6.23
CA ARG A 166 3.67 8.48 7.69
C ARG A 166 3.20 7.12 8.17
N VAL A 167 3.74 6.69 9.30
CA VAL A 167 3.34 5.44 9.95
C VAL A 167 3.04 5.68 11.42
N ALA A 168 1.98 5.03 11.91
CA ALA A 168 1.67 5.00 13.33
C ALA A 168 2.42 3.85 14.02
N GLN A 169 2.99 4.10 15.19
CA GLN A 169 3.49 3.06 16.08
C GLN A 169 2.41 2.78 17.14
N ALA A 170 1.79 1.60 17.06
CA ALA A 170 0.72 1.22 17.97
C ALA A 170 1.27 0.78 19.33
N GLN A 171 0.52 1.10 20.39
CA GLN A 171 0.65 0.44 21.69
C GLN A 171 -0.36 -0.71 21.74
N PHE A 172 0.12 -1.94 21.83
CA PHE A 172 -0.75 -3.11 21.94
C PHE A 172 -1.18 -3.32 23.39
N VAL A 173 -2.48 -3.52 23.62
CA VAL A 173 -3.10 -3.82 24.92
C VAL A 173 -3.83 -5.16 24.80
N LEU A 174 -3.49 -6.12 25.66
CA LEU A 174 -4.14 -7.42 25.69
C LEU A 174 -5.49 -7.33 26.41
N VAL A 175 -6.54 -7.91 25.81
CA VAL A 175 -7.91 -7.96 26.35
C VAL A 175 -8.48 -9.37 26.20
N ASP A 176 -9.43 -9.75 27.05
CA ASP A 176 -10.07 -11.07 26.98
C ASP A 176 -11.03 -11.17 25.77
N GLU A 177 -11.71 -10.07 25.41
CA GLU A 177 -12.68 -10.00 24.31
C GLU A 177 -12.57 -8.67 23.54
N LEU A 178 -12.73 -8.73 22.21
CA LEU A 178 -12.76 -7.55 21.33
C LEU A 178 -14.17 -6.94 21.26
N PRO A 179 -14.31 -5.62 21.06
CA PRO A 179 -15.61 -4.99 20.85
C PRO A 179 -16.27 -5.49 19.54
N PRO A 180 -17.62 -5.54 19.47
CA PRO A 180 -18.33 -5.95 18.26
C PRO A 180 -18.10 -4.95 17.11
N SER A 181 -18.20 -5.45 15.87
CA SER A 181 -18.19 -4.62 14.65
C SER A 181 -19.08 -5.24 13.57
N ASP A 182 -19.55 -4.43 12.61
CA ASP A 182 -20.39 -4.88 11.49
C ASP A 182 -19.71 -5.98 10.65
N ARG A 183 -18.37 -5.93 10.53
CA ARG A 183 -17.59 -6.97 9.83
C ARG A 183 -17.41 -8.23 10.68
N GLY A 184 -17.32 -8.10 12.00
CA GLY A 184 -17.06 -9.22 12.91
C GLY A 184 -15.85 -10.06 12.48
N ALA A 185 -16.02 -11.38 12.40
CA ALA A 185 -15.00 -12.34 11.98
C ALA A 185 -14.93 -12.57 10.46
N ALA A 186 -15.68 -11.83 9.64
CA ALA A 186 -15.77 -12.08 8.20
C ALA A 186 -14.55 -11.52 7.42
N GLY A 187 -13.90 -12.37 6.61
CA GLY A 187 -12.75 -12.03 5.76
C GLY A 187 -12.65 -12.93 4.51
N PHE A 188 -11.57 -12.81 3.74
CA PHE A 188 -11.26 -13.69 2.58
C PHE A 188 -12.37 -13.79 1.50
N GLY A 189 -12.89 -12.65 1.05
CA GLY A 189 -13.95 -12.62 0.04
C GLY A 189 -15.36 -12.75 0.60
N SER A 190 -15.56 -12.51 1.90
CA SER A 190 -16.87 -12.52 2.56
C SER A 190 -17.91 -11.56 1.98
N THR A 191 -17.50 -10.59 1.15
CA THR A 191 -18.39 -9.67 0.42
C THR A 191 -18.77 -10.18 -0.97
N GLY A 192 -18.34 -11.39 -1.37
CA GLY A 192 -18.53 -11.92 -2.72
C GLY A 192 -17.69 -11.21 -3.79
N GLY A 193 -17.96 -11.49 -5.07
CA GLY A 193 -17.35 -10.80 -6.22
C GLY A 193 -16.65 -11.69 -7.24
N PHE A 194 -16.51 -13.00 -6.98
CA PHE A 194 -15.91 -13.94 -7.91
C PHE A 194 -16.82 -15.17 -8.08
N GLY A 195 -17.35 -15.36 -9.29
CA GLY A 195 -17.95 -16.63 -9.73
C GLY A 195 -19.26 -17.06 -9.06
N ALA A 196 -20.25 -16.16 -8.90
CA ALA A 196 -21.61 -16.62 -8.67
C ALA A 196 -22.16 -17.20 -9.99
N GLU A 197 -22.07 -18.52 -10.16
CA GLU A 197 -22.91 -19.24 -11.13
C GLU A 197 -24.37 -18.95 -10.77
N ALA A 198 -25.12 -18.38 -11.71
CA ALA A 198 -26.55 -18.20 -11.55
C ALA A 198 -27.21 -19.57 -11.32
N PRO A 199 -28.24 -19.68 -10.46
CA PRO A 199 -28.95 -20.95 -10.32
C PRO A 199 -29.54 -21.32 -11.67
N VAL A 200 -29.10 -22.44 -12.24
CA VAL A 200 -29.79 -23.06 -13.37
C VAL A 200 -31.12 -23.56 -12.82
N HIS A 201 -32.19 -22.80 -13.03
CA HIS A 201 -33.54 -23.32 -12.81
C HIS A 201 -33.79 -24.41 -13.86
N GLY A 202 -33.71 -25.66 -13.41
CA GLY A 202 -34.05 -26.84 -14.19
C GLY A 202 -35.52 -26.86 -14.63
N ALA A 203 -35.72 -27.41 -15.81
CA ALA A 203 -37.01 -27.66 -16.47
C ALA A 203 -37.87 -28.71 -15.74
#